data_AF-A0A6J5YAD4-F1
#
_entry.id   AF-A0A6J5YAD4-F1
#
_cell.length_a   1.000
_cell.length_b   1.000
_cell.length_c   1.000
_cell.angle_alpha   90.00
_cell.angle_beta   90.00
_cell.angle_gamma   90.00
#
_symmetry.space_group_name_H-M   'P 1'
#
loop_
_entity.id
_entity.type
_entity.pdbx_description
1 polymer ?
#
loop_
_entity_poly.entity_id
_entity_poly.type
_entity_poly.pdbx_seq_one_letter_code
_entity_poly.pdbx_strand_id
1 'polypeptide(L)'
;MAARPFMDAPVSVDNKTATGILQYKGIPNTVQQVLPQLPALNNTAFALSFNSKLRSLNTAQFPASVPLKVDRHLFYTIALGINQCTTCLNGTQLTASLNNITFVMPQIGLLQAHYFNTKGVFTTDFPDCPPTPFNYTGASLTANLGTKLGTRLSKLAFNSTVELVLQDTNLLTVESHPFHLHGYNFFVVRTGVGNFNPKKDTAKYNLVDPPERNTIGVPTGGWVAIRFRADNPGKHIKLTK
;
A
#
# COMPACT_ATOMS: atom_id res chain seq x y z
N MET A 1 -16.24 -14.32 -18.17
CA MET A 1 -15.37 -13.41 -17.41
C MET A 1 -13.92 -13.80 -17.63
N ALA A 2 -13.00 -12.84 -17.64
CA ALA A 2 -11.57 -13.08 -17.70
C ALA A 2 -10.84 -12.11 -16.76
N ALA A 3 -9.68 -12.51 -16.24
CA ALA A 3 -8.81 -11.69 -15.42
C ALA A 3 -7.35 -12.02 -15.75
N ARG A 4 -6.50 -10.99 -15.81
CA ARG A 4 -5.05 -11.12 -16.00
C ARG A 4 -4.33 -10.17 -15.03
N PRO A 5 -3.07 -10.43 -14.67
CA PRO A 5 -2.31 -9.52 -13.83
C PRO A 5 -2.18 -8.13 -14.45
N PHE A 6 -2.17 -7.09 -13.62
CA PHE A 6 -1.74 -5.75 -14.01
C PHE A 6 -0.26 -5.61 -13.65
N MET A 7 0.56 -5.17 -14.60
CA MET A 7 2.00 -5.01 -14.42
C MET A 7 2.50 -3.86 -15.28
N ASP A 8 2.80 -2.75 -14.63
CA ASP A 8 3.36 -1.54 -15.24
C ASP A 8 4.78 -1.21 -14.73
N ALA A 9 5.39 -2.16 -14.03
CA ALA A 9 6.79 -2.15 -13.63
C ALA A 9 7.59 -3.15 -14.48
N PRO A 10 8.91 -2.96 -14.67
CA PRO A 10 9.80 -3.88 -15.38
C PRO A 10 10.13 -5.13 -14.54
N VAL A 11 9.12 -5.76 -13.95
CA VAL A 11 9.24 -6.96 -13.13
C VAL A 11 8.55 -8.14 -13.83
N SER A 12 9.21 -9.29 -13.84
CA SER A 12 8.65 -10.50 -14.43
C SER A 12 7.46 -11.01 -13.63
N VAL A 13 6.32 -11.24 -14.28
CA VAL A 13 5.12 -11.82 -13.68
C VAL A 13 4.55 -12.96 -14.52
N ASP A 14 3.78 -13.84 -13.89
CA ASP A 14 3.04 -14.89 -14.60
C ASP A 14 2.00 -14.27 -15.54
N ASN A 15 2.20 -14.36 -16.85
CA ASN A 15 1.32 -13.76 -17.86
C ASN A 15 0.14 -14.68 -18.24
N LYS A 16 -0.41 -15.42 -17.27
CA LYS A 16 -1.58 -16.28 -17.50
C LYS A 16 -2.87 -15.54 -17.27
N THR A 17 -3.83 -15.78 -18.16
CA THR A 17 -5.20 -15.27 -18.03
C THR A 17 -6.07 -16.33 -17.37
N ALA A 18 -6.71 -15.97 -16.26
CA ALA A 18 -7.76 -16.77 -15.64
C ALA A 18 -9.10 -16.47 -16.32
N THR A 19 -9.92 -17.50 -16.55
CA THR A 19 -11.25 -17.37 -17.17
C THR A 19 -12.32 -18.03 -16.31
N GLY A 20 -13.54 -17.51 -16.40
CA GLY A 20 -14.72 -18.07 -15.75
C GLY A 20 -15.94 -17.91 -16.65
N ILE A 21 -16.87 -18.84 -16.59
CA ILE A 21 -18.07 -18.86 -17.45
C ILE A 21 -19.25 -18.30 -16.66
N LEU A 22 -19.96 -17.33 -17.24
CA LEU A 22 -21.27 -16.89 -16.77
C LEU A 22 -22.32 -17.52 -17.68
N GLN A 23 -23.06 -18.51 -17.19
CA GLN A 23 -24.11 -19.21 -17.93
C GLN A 23 -25.48 -18.74 -17.45
N TYR A 24 -26.31 -18.25 -18.36
CA TYR A 24 -27.70 -17.92 -18.06
C TYR A 24 -28.53 -19.19 -17.95
N LYS A 25 -29.35 -19.29 -16.91
CA LYS A 25 -30.28 -20.42 -16.72
C LYS A 25 -31.27 -20.48 -17.89
N GLY A 26 -31.44 -21.66 -18.48
CA GLY A 26 -32.36 -21.89 -19.60
C GLY A 26 -31.76 -21.62 -20.98
N ILE A 27 -30.53 -21.13 -21.06
CA ILE A 27 -29.80 -20.99 -22.33
C ILE A 27 -29.02 -22.27 -22.63
N PRO A 28 -29.12 -22.84 -23.85
CA PRO A 28 -28.35 -24.02 -24.23
C PRO A 28 -26.84 -23.84 -24.10
N ASN A 29 -26.13 -24.92 -23.77
CA ASN A 29 -24.66 -24.93 -23.68
C ASN A 29 -23.96 -24.83 -25.05
N THR A 30 -24.74 -24.78 -26.14
CA THR A 30 -24.25 -24.56 -27.51
C THR A 30 -24.02 -23.08 -27.83
N VAL A 31 -24.51 -22.16 -26.99
CA VAL A 31 -24.28 -20.73 -27.18
C VAL A 31 -22.80 -20.43 -26.92
N GLN A 32 -22.15 -19.86 -27.93
CA GLN A 32 -20.72 -19.55 -27.88
C GLN A 32 -20.42 -18.48 -26.83
N GLN A 33 -19.45 -18.76 -25.96
CA GLN A 33 -19.03 -17.80 -24.95
C GLN A 33 -18.25 -16.65 -25.60
N VAL A 34 -18.50 -15.44 -25.14
CA VAL A 34 -17.73 -14.25 -25.56
C VAL A 34 -16.67 -13.94 -24.51
N LEU A 35 -15.41 -13.87 -24.92
CA LEU A 35 -14.33 -13.38 -24.07
C LEU A 35 -14.38 -11.85 -24.00
N PRO A 36 -14.31 -11.25 -22.80
CA PRO A 36 -14.26 -9.81 -22.69
C PRO A 36 -12.90 -9.29 -23.18
N GLN A 37 -12.90 -8.07 -23.73
CA GLN A 37 -11.65 -7.37 -24.00
C GLN A 37 -11.07 -6.82 -22.70
N LEU A 38 -9.92 -7.37 -22.29
CA LEU A 38 -9.18 -6.88 -21.14
C LEU A 38 -8.21 -5.77 -21.57
N PRO A 39 -7.99 -4.73 -20.75
CA PRO A 39 -6.93 -3.74 -21.00
C PRO A 39 -5.56 -4.39 -21.22
N ALA A 40 -4.63 -3.65 -21.83
CA ALA A 40 -3.23 -4.05 -21.88
C ALA A 40 -2.66 -4.19 -20.45
N LEU A 41 -1.71 -5.12 -20.27
CA LEU A 41 -1.12 -5.49 -18.98
C LEU A 41 -0.53 -4.28 -18.23
N ASN A 42 0.06 -3.34 -18.97
CA ASN A 42 0.76 -2.15 -18.48
C ASN A 42 -0.06 -0.87 -18.64
N ASN A 43 -1.39 -0.96 -18.76
CA ASN A 43 -2.24 0.22 -18.98
C ASN A 43 -2.51 0.98 -17.66
N THR A 44 -1.49 1.69 -17.17
CA THR A 44 -1.56 2.51 -15.95
C THR A 44 -2.66 3.57 -16.04
N ALA A 45 -2.87 4.17 -17.22
CA ALA A 45 -3.91 5.17 -17.42
C ALA A 45 -5.32 4.61 -17.17
N PHE A 46 -5.60 3.38 -17.65
CA PHE A 46 -6.85 2.69 -17.37
C PHE A 46 -7.01 2.40 -15.87
N ALA A 47 -5.97 1.87 -15.22
CA ALA A 47 -6.00 1.54 -13.80
C ALA A 47 -6.27 2.78 -12.92
N LEU A 48 -5.57 3.90 -13.21
CA LEU A 48 -5.76 5.17 -12.50
C LEU A 48 -7.14 5.76 -12.75
N SER A 49 -7.63 5.72 -14.00
CA SER A 49 -8.98 6.21 -14.38
C SER A 49 -10.10 5.39 -13.74
N PHE A 50 -9.92 4.07 -13.60
CA PHE A 50 -10.88 3.24 -12.89
C PHE A 50 -10.88 3.56 -11.38
N ASN A 51 -9.70 3.65 -10.76
CA ASN A 51 -9.57 3.94 -9.33
C ASN A 51 -10.08 5.34 -8.96
N SER A 52 -9.92 6.35 -9.84
CA SER A 52 -10.38 7.72 -9.58
C SER A 52 -11.90 7.88 -9.56
N LYS A 53 -12.64 6.90 -10.10
CA LYS A 53 -14.11 6.85 -10.08
C LYS A 53 -14.67 6.29 -8.78
N LEU A 54 -13.84 5.67 -7.95
CA LEU A 54 -14.28 5.10 -6.68
C LEU A 54 -14.58 6.22 -5.69
N ARG A 55 -15.79 6.18 -5.11
CA ARG A 55 -16.27 7.11 -4.09
C ARG A 55 -17.09 6.35 -3.06
N SER A 56 -17.12 6.87 -1.84
CA SER A 56 -18.07 6.39 -0.83
C SER A 56 -19.49 6.83 -1.20
N LEU A 57 -20.49 6.06 -0.77
CA LEU A 57 -21.90 6.38 -1.03
C LEU A 57 -22.31 7.72 -0.42
N ASN A 58 -21.83 8.02 0.79
CA ASN A 58 -22.00 9.28 1.51
C ASN A 58 -23.44 9.82 1.54
N THR A 59 -24.39 8.97 1.97
CA THR A 59 -25.79 9.37 2.18
C THR A 59 -26.08 9.55 3.66
N ALA A 60 -27.26 10.07 4.01
CA ALA A 60 -27.67 10.21 5.42
C ALA A 60 -27.67 8.87 6.19
N GLN A 61 -27.97 7.75 5.50
CA GLN A 61 -27.95 6.41 6.09
C GLN A 61 -26.53 5.80 6.14
N PHE A 62 -25.68 6.14 5.16
CA PHE A 62 -24.32 5.63 5.04
C PHE A 62 -23.31 6.80 4.91
N PRO A 63 -23.10 7.57 5.97
CA PRO A 63 -22.26 8.78 5.92
C PRO A 63 -20.78 8.43 5.81
N ALA A 64 -20.04 9.15 4.97
CA ALA A 64 -18.59 9.06 4.92
C ALA A 64 -17.98 9.94 6.02
N SER A 65 -17.63 9.33 7.17
CA SER A 65 -17.09 10.04 8.34
C SER A 65 -15.59 10.34 8.21
N VAL A 66 -15.21 11.10 7.18
CA VAL A 66 -13.80 11.42 6.88
C VAL A 66 -13.19 12.29 7.98
N PRO A 67 -12.05 11.91 8.57
CA PRO A 67 -11.32 12.77 9.49
C PRO A 67 -10.87 14.09 8.82
N LEU A 68 -11.46 15.21 9.23
CA LEU A 68 -11.13 16.54 8.70
C LEU A 68 -9.92 17.16 9.40
N LYS A 69 -9.90 17.08 10.73
CA LYS A 69 -8.73 17.37 11.56
C LYS A 69 -7.84 16.12 11.58
N VAL A 70 -6.53 16.34 11.52
CA VAL A 70 -5.50 15.31 11.60
C VAL A 70 -4.63 15.59 12.82
N ASP A 71 -4.47 14.60 13.69
CA ASP A 71 -3.64 14.71 14.90
C ASP A 71 -2.20 14.26 14.63
N ARG A 72 -1.99 13.35 13.67
CA ARG A 72 -0.65 12.87 13.28
C ARG A 72 -0.52 12.68 11.77
N HIS A 73 0.52 13.26 11.19
CA HIS A 73 0.92 13.06 9.80
C HIS A 73 2.07 12.07 9.73
N LEU A 74 1.94 11.06 8.87
CA LEU A 74 2.94 10.04 8.61
C LEU A 74 3.26 10.04 7.11
N PHE A 75 4.54 9.93 6.77
CA PHE A 75 5.04 9.84 5.40
C PHE A 75 5.96 8.63 5.27
N TYR A 76 5.44 7.56 4.67
CA TYR A 76 6.14 6.28 4.55
C TYR A 76 6.56 6.03 3.11
N THR A 77 7.87 5.92 2.86
CA THR A 77 8.40 5.49 1.57
C THR A 77 8.37 3.97 1.46
N ILE A 78 7.87 3.45 0.34
CA ILE A 78 7.89 2.03 -0.01
C ILE A 78 9.06 1.81 -0.97
N ALA A 79 9.93 0.84 -0.66
CA ALA A 79 11.11 0.59 -1.47
C ALA A 79 11.47 -0.89 -1.50
N LEU A 80 11.92 -1.34 -2.67
CA LEU A 80 12.74 -2.54 -2.79
C LEU A 80 14.18 -2.22 -2.38
N GLY A 81 14.90 -3.24 -1.92
CA GLY A 81 16.29 -3.11 -1.46
C GLY A 81 17.06 -4.42 -1.56
N ILE A 82 18.37 -4.38 -1.35
CA ILE A 82 19.24 -5.55 -1.39
C ILE A 82 20.12 -5.55 -0.14
N ASN A 83 19.98 -6.60 0.68
CA ASN A 83 20.84 -6.81 1.84
C ASN A 83 21.82 -7.96 1.58
N GLN A 84 22.95 -7.93 2.27
CA GLN A 84 23.89 -9.04 2.28
C GLN A 84 23.27 -10.26 2.97
N CYS A 85 23.48 -11.44 2.40
CA CYS A 85 22.96 -12.70 2.89
C CYS A 85 23.96 -13.82 2.60
N THR A 86 24.68 -14.26 3.63
CA THR A 86 25.75 -15.27 3.50
C THR A 86 25.26 -16.64 3.08
N THR A 87 23.99 -16.98 3.33
CA THR A 87 23.38 -18.27 3.00
C THR A 87 22.61 -18.24 1.67
N CYS A 88 22.49 -17.08 1.01
CA CYS A 88 21.75 -16.94 -0.24
C CYS A 88 22.64 -17.27 -1.45
N LEU A 89 22.04 -17.81 -2.51
CA LEU A 89 22.75 -18.28 -3.73
C LEU A 89 23.72 -17.23 -4.32
N ASN A 90 23.34 -15.95 -4.28
CA ASN A 90 24.12 -14.84 -4.82
C ASN A 90 24.72 -13.92 -3.74
N GLY A 91 24.87 -14.43 -2.50
CA GLY A 91 25.41 -13.64 -1.37
C GLY A 91 24.52 -12.46 -0.93
N THR A 92 23.35 -12.31 -1.54
CA THR A 92 22.43 -11.18 -1.34
C THR A 92 20.98 -11.65 -1.31
N GLN A 93 20.14 -10.86 -0.66
CA GLN A 93 18.70 -11.09 -0.54
C GLN A 93 17.96 -9.82 -0.97
N LEU A 94 16.95 -9.99 -1.84
CA LEU A 94 15.99 -8.94 -2.15
C LEU A 94 15.13 -8.68 -0.90
N THR A 95 14.95 -7.41 -0.56
CA THR A 95 14.19 -6.95 0.60
C THR A 95 13.16 -5.91 0.18
N ALA A 96 12.16 -5.71 1.03
CA ALA A 96 11.21 -4.63 0.91
C ALA A 96 11.16 -3.87 2.24
N SER A 97 11.00 -2.55 2.17
CA SER A 97 11.08 -1.69 3.33
C SER A 97 10.03 -0.59 3.34
N LEU A 98 9.66 -0.16 4.55
CA LEU A 98 9.00 1.10 4.79
C LEU A 98 9.99 2.04 5.50
N ASN A 99 10.16 3.27 5.00
CA ASN A 99 11.13 4.24 5.55
C ASN A 99 12.54 3.66 5.75
N ASN A 100 13.00 2.83 4.80
CA ASN A 100 14.30 2.14 4.82
C ASN A 100 14.47 1.10 5.96
N ILE A 101 13.35 0.60 6.49
CA ILE A 101 13.32 -0.45 7.52
C ILE A 101 12.63 -1.68 6.97
N THR A 102 13.38 -2.77 6.86
CA THR A 102 12.88 -4.09 6.49
C THR A 102 12.41 -4.80 7.74
N PHE A 103 11.11 -5.10 7.79
CA PHE A 103 10.50 -5.71 8.96
C PHE A 103 10.99 -7.15 9.14
N VAL A 104 11.47 -7.48 10.34
CA VAL A 104 11.84 -8.85 10.71
C VAL A 104 10.73 -9.43 11.57
N MET A 105 10.19 -10.58 11.17
CA MET A 105 9.15 -11.25 11.95
C MET A 105 9.75 -11.82 13.24
N PRO A 106 9.25 -11.41 14.43
CA PRO A 106 9.73 -11.95 15.70
C PRO A 106 9.20 -13.37 15.93
N GLN A 107 9.88 -14.14 16.79
CA GLN A 107 9.43 -15.47 17.21
C GLN A 107 8.27 -15.42 18.21
N ILE A 108 8.16 -14.32 18.97
CA ILE A 108 7.05 -14.07 19.90
C ILE A 108 6.09 -13.11 19.22
N GLY A 109 4.79 -13.44 19.21
CA GLY A 109 3.77 -12.58 18.64
C GLY A 109 3.80 -11.18 19.25
N LEU A 110 3.73 -10.12 18.44
CA LEU A 110 3.85 -8.74 18.94
C LEU A 110 2.76 -8.37 19.95
N LEU A 111 1.53 -8.90 19.76
CA LEU A 111 0.44 -8.70 20.73
C LEU A 111 0.74 -9.39 22.06
N GLN A 112 1.25 -10.63 22.02
CA GLN A 112 1.66 -11.37 23.22
C GLN A 112 2.77 -10.62 23.96
N ALA A 113 3.82 -10.21 23.25
CA ALA A 113 4.93 -9.46 23.83
C ALA A 113 4.46 -8.14 24.45
N HIS A 114 3.50 -7.45 23.83
CA HIS A 114 2.92 -6.24 24.39
C HIS A 114 2.11 -6.51 25.66
N TYR A 115 1.23 -7.51 25.64
CA TYR A 115 0.33 -7.82 26.75
C TYR A 115 1.09 -8.28 28.00
N PHE A 116 2.11 -9.11 27.82
CA PHE A 116 2.95 -9.62 28.91
C PHE A 116 4.21 -8.77 29.18
N ASN A 117 4.32 -7.59 28.55
CA ASN A 117 5.47 -6.70 28.68
C ASN A 117 6.83 -7.38 28.45
N THR A 118 6.88 -8.30 27.48
CA THR A 118 8.10 -9.05 27.11
C THR A 118 9.09 -8.11 26.43
N LYS A 119 10.25 -7.92 27.05
CA LYS A 119 11.31 -7.04 26.54
C LYS A 119 12.06 -7.68 25.37
N GLY A 120 12.63 -6.85 24.50
CA GLY A 120 13.52 -7.29 23.41
C GLY A 120 12.83 -7.83 22.15
N VAL A 121 11.48 -7.85 22.09
CA VAL A 121 10.75 -8.37 20.92
C VAL A 121 10.57 -7.31 19.83
N PHE A 122 10.30 -6.07 20.22
CA PHE A 122 10.09 -4.95 19.31
C PHE A 122 10.43 -3.61 19.97
N THR A 123 10.58 -2.58 19.16
CA THR A 123 10.70 -1.17 19.61
C THR A 123 9.52 -0.35 19.07
N THR A 124 9.20 0.79 19.68
CA THR A 124 8.06 1.66 19.27
C THR A 124 8.50 2.95 18.60
N ASP A 125 9.63 2.92 17.92
CA ASP A 125 10.37 4.05 17.36
C ASP A 125 10.43 3.99 15.82
N PHE A 126 9.44 3.35 15.18
CA PHE A 126 9.29 3.44 13.73
C PHE A 126 9.12 4.91 13.31
N PRO A 127 9.91 5.43 12.35
CA PRO A 127 9.98 6.85 12.09
C PRO A 127 8.76 7.34 11.29
N ASP A 128 8.26 8.52 11.65
CA ASP A 128 7.09 9.13 11.01
C ASP A 128 7.37 9.57 9.56
N CYS A 129 8.64 9.80 9.22
CA CYS A 129 9.15 10.21 7.91
C CYS A 129 10.40 9.37 7.54
N PRO A 130 10.75 9.25 6.25
CA PRO A 130 11.97 8.57 5.84
C PRO A 130 13.19 9.34 6.39
N PRO A 131 14.22 8.63 6.89
CA PRO A 131 15.37 9.25 7.52
C PRO A 131 16.21 10.09 6.55
N THR A 132 16.21 9.74 5.26
CA THR A 132 16.96 10.43 4.21
C THR A 132 16.04 10.72 3.03
N PRO A 133 15.55 11.97 2.89
CA PRO A 133 14.76 12.37 1.73
C PRO A 133 15.60 12.42 0.45
N PHE A 134 14.98 12.05 -0.67
CA PHE A 134 15.57 12.14 -2.01
C PHE A 134 14.47 12.33 -3.05
N ASN A 135 14.82 12.45 -4.33
CA ASN A 135 13.85 12.42 -5.41
C ASN A 135 13.33 10.97 -5.60
N TYR A 136 12.23 10.64 -4.92
CA TYR A 136 11.72 9.26 -4.84
C TYR A 136 11.36 8.66 -6.19
N THR A 137 10.88 9.46 -7.14
CA THR A 137 10.38 8.96 -8.44
C THR A 137 11.23 9.42 -9.63
N GLY A 138 12.52 9.70 -9.40
CA GLY A 138 13.48 10.05 -10.46
C GLY A 138 14.01 8.81 -11.20
N ALA A 139 15.20 8.91 -11.82
CA ALA A 139 15.87 7.76 -12.43
C ALA A 139 16.19 6.66 -11.40
N SER A 140 15.97 5.39 -11.76
CA SER A 140 16.17 4.25 -10.86
C SER A 140 17.55 4.26 -10.22
N LEU A 141 17.59 4.14 -8.90
CA LEU A 141 18.81 4.05 -8.14
C LEU A 141 19.15 2.57 -7.94
N THR A 142 20.34 2.16 -8.37
CA THR A 142 20.82 0.77 -8.30
C THR A 142 21.97 0.58 -7.31
N ALA A 143 22.43 1.66 -6.67
CA ALA A 143 23.47 1.65 -5.65
C ALA A 143 22.90 1.98 -4.26
N ASN A 144 23.61 1.56 -3.21
CA ASN A 144 23.24 1.84 -1.81
C ASN A 144 21.83 1.33 -1.41
N LEU A 145 21.43 0.18 -1.96
CA LEU A 145 20.12 -0.44 -1.74
C LEU A 145 19.97 -1.15 -0.39
N GLY A 146 20.95 -1.04 0.50
CA GLY A 146 20.93 -1.68 1.80
C GLY A 146 19.88 -1.06 2.72
N THR A 147 19.06 -1.91 3.33
CA THR A 147 18.02 -1.53 4.28
C THR A 147 18.40 -1.90 5.72
N LYS A 148 17.80 -1.24 6.70
CA LYS A 148 17.99 -1.60 8.11
C LYS A 148 16.97 -2.66 8.51
N LEU A 149 17.44 -3.80 8.99
CA LEU A 149 16.57 -4.83 9.56
C LEU A 149 16.05 -4.38 10.92
N GLY A 150 14.77 -4.61 11.21
CA GLY A 150 14.26 -4.38 12.57
C GLY A 150 12.76 -4.61 12.74
N THR A 151 12.37 -4.93 13.97
CA THR A 151 10.98 -5.10 14.40
C THR A 151 10.51 -3.83 15.09
N ARG A 152 10.20 -2.78 14.31
CA ARG A 152 9.85 -1.45 14.83
C ARG A 152 8.38 -1.14 14.55
N LEU A 153 7.67 -0.62 15.55
CA LEU A 153 6.25 -0.30 15.48
C LEU A 153 6.02 1.20 15.57
N SER A 154 5.03 1.72 14.82
CA SER A 154 4.52 3.08 15.02
C SER A 154 3.38 3.02 16.05
N LYS A 155 3.61 3.61 17.23
CA LYS A 155 2.60 3.65 18.31
C LYS A 155 1.68 4.85 18.08
N LEU A 156 0.37 4.61 18.02
CA LEU A 156 -0.65 5.66 17.89
C LEU A 156 -1.41 5.82 19.20
N ALA A 157 -1.84 7.05 19.51
CA ALA A 157 -2.76 7.29 20.61
C ALA A 157 -4.15 6.81 20.21
N PHE A 158 -4.87 6.18 21.14
CA PHE A 158 -6.25 5.78 20.91
C PHE A 158 -7.10 6.98 20.49
N ASN A 159 -7.99 6.78 19.52
CA ASN A 159 -8.90 7.77 18.95
C ASN A 159 -8.20 8.93 18.20
N SER A 160 -6.87 8.89 18.01
CA SER A 160 -6.17 9.88 17.19
C SER A 160 -6.54 9.74 15.71
N THR A 161 -6.67 10.87 15.03
CA THR A 161 -6.89 10.95 13.59
C THR A 161 -5.55 11.00 12.87
N VAL A 162 -5.36 10.12 11.89
CA VAL A 162 -4.08 9.92 11.23
C VAL A 162 -4.23 10.16 9.74
N GLU A 163 -3.30 10.93 9.19
CA GLU A 163 -3.04 10.97 7.76
C GLU A 163 -1.75 10.21 7.49
N LEU A 164 -1.85 9.20 6.63
CA LEU A 164 -0.69 8.46 6.16
C LEU A 164 -0.56 8.67 4.65
N VAL A 165 0.59 9.17 4.25
CA VAL A 165 1.01 9.19 2.86
C VAL A 165 1.99 8.05 2.62
N LEU A 166 1.69 7.22 1.64
CA LEU A 166 2.58 6.17 1.16
C LEU A 166 3.16 6.62 -0.18
N GLN A 167 4.48 6.64 -0.28
CA GLN A 167 5.23 7.10 -1.44
C GLN A 167 6.02 5.94 -2.03
N ASP A 168 5.73 5.54 -3.26
CA ASP A 168 6.58 4.63 -4.02
C ASP A 168 7.93 5.29 -4.33
N THR A 169 8.98 4.49 -4.44
CA THR A 169 10.35 4.95 -4.70
C THR A 169 10.97 4.21 -5.89
N ASN A 170 12.01 4.81 -6.45
CA ASN A 170 12.78 4.28 -7.56
C ASN A 170 14.01 3.46 -7.12
N LEU A 171 14.03 3.01 -5.86
CA LEU A 171 15.07 2.11 -5.37
C LEU A 171 14.87 0.74 -6.01
N LEU A 172 15.85 0.29 -6.79
CA LEU A 172 15.77 -0.83 -7.74
C LEU A 172 14.82 -0.56 -8.92
N THR A 173 13.54 -0.32 -8.65
CA THR A 173 12.52 0.04 -9.64
C THR A 173 11.32 0.69 -8.94
N VAL A 174 10.52 1.43 -9.70
CA VAL A 174 9.17 1.82 -9.30
C VAL A 174 8.19 0.66 -9.52
N GLU A 175 7.19 0.52 -8.65
CA GLU A 175 6.16 -0.52 -8.75
C GLU A 175 4.86 -0.10 -8.03
N SER A 176 3.72 -0.60 -8.52
CA SER A 176 2.44 -0.42 -7.84
C SER A 176 2.33 -1.39 -6.67
N HIS A 177 2.34 -0.86 -5.43
CA HIS A 177 2.29 -1.67 -4.22
C HIS A 177 0.89 -1.72 -3.59
N PRO A 178 0.23 -2.89 -3.49
CA PRO A 178 -1.03 -3.00 -2.75
C PRO A 178 -0.77 -2.87 -1.25
N PHE A 179 -1.20 -1.76 -0.68
CA PHE A 179 -1.06 -1.47 0.74
C PHE A 179 -2.32 -1.85 1.51
N HIS A 180 -2.20 -2.75 2.49
CA HIS A 180 -3.30 -3.22 3.36
C HIS A 180 -3.09 -2.86 4.83
N LEU A 181 -4.13 -2.36 5.51
CA LEU A 181 -4.10 -2.06 6.96
C LEU A 181 -5.07 -2.97 7.70
N HIS A 182 -4.54 -3.81 8.59
CA HIS A 182 -5.36 -4.65 9.45
C HIS A 182 -6.10 -3.82 10.50
N GLY A 183 -7.33 -4.23 10.84
CA GLY A 183 -8.12 -3.65 11.93
C GLY A 183 -8.79 -2.31 11.60
N TYR A 184 -8.56 -1.77 10.40
CA TYR A 184 -9.10 -0.48 9.96
C TYR A 184 -9.51 -0.54 8.50
N ASN A 185 -10.63 0.10 8.17
CA ASN A 185 -10.76 0.75 6.88
C ASN A 185 -10.17 2.16 6.96
N PHE A 186 -9.87 2.74 5.81
CA PHE A 186 -9.37 4.09 5.65
C PHE A 186 -9.99 4.77 4.43
N PHE A 187 -10.06 6.09 4.49
CA PHE A 187 -10.50 6.93 3.37
C PHE A 187 -9.31 7.26 2.48
N VAL A 188 -9.39 6.92 1.20
CA VAL A 188 -8.38 7.31 0.21
C VAL A 188 -8.68 8.73 -0.26
N VAL A 189 -8.06 9.72 0.37
CA VAL A 189 -8.36 11.13 0.11
C VAL A 189 -7.73 11.63 -1.18
N ARG A 190 -6.61 11.04 -1.61
CA ARG A 190 -6.00 11.33 -2.91
C ARG A 190 -4.94 10.31 -3.32
N THR A 191 -4.76 10.16 -4.63
CA THR A 191 -3.58 9.55 -5.25
C THR A 191 -2.91 10.55 -6.19
N GLY A 192 -1.62 10.33 -6.46
CA GLY A 192 -0.85 11.11 -7.42
C GLY A 192 0.33 10.34 -7.98
N VAL A 193 0.90 10.85 -9.07
CA VAL A 193 2.15 10.36 -9.67
C VAL A 193 3.25 11.37 -9.34
N GLY A 194 4.48 10.89 -9.17
CA GLY A 194 5.64 11.67 -8.76
C GLY A 194 5.85 11.68 -7.25
N ASN A 195 6.59 12.69 -6.77
CA ASN A 195 6.77 12.91 -5.33
C ASN A 195 5.59 13.69 -4.74
N PHE A 196 5.06 13.24 -3.61
CA PHE A 196 4.06 13.98 -2.85
C PHE A 196 4.56 15.36 -2.44
N ASN A 197 3.75 16.40 -2.69
CA ASN A 197 4.03 17.75 -2.23
C ASN A 197 2.94 18.22 -1.25
N PRO A 198 3.21 18.26 0.07
CA PRO A 198 2.19 18.61 1.06
C PRO A 198 1.64 20.03 0.91
N LYS A 199 2.37 20.95 0.26
CA LYS A 199 1.92 22.33 0.02
C LYS A 199 0.98 22.47 -1.17
N LYS A 200 1.01 21.52 -2.12
CA LYS A 200 0.22 21.58 -3.36
C LYS A 200 -0.88 20.52 -3.40
N ASP A 201 -0.61 19.35 -2.86
CA ASP A 201 -1.46 18.19 -3.08
C ASP A 201 -2.61 18.05 -2.10
N THR A 202 -2.41 18.49 -0.87
CA THR A 202 -3.43 18.51 0.20
C THR A 202 -4.64 19.36 -0.17
N ALA A 203 -4.41 20.46 -0.89
CA ALA A 203 -5.47 21.37 -1.38
C ALA A 203 -6.46 20.71 -2.36
N LYS A 204 -6.12 19.53 -2.91
CA LYS A 204 -6.96 18.83 -3.88
C LYS A 204 -7.53 17.51 -3.33
N TYR A 205 -7.43 17.29 -2.01
CA TYR A 205 -7.99 16.11 -1.38
C TYR A 205 -9.50 16.04 -1.55
N ASN A 206 -10.02 14.84 -1.81
CA ASN A 206 -11.43 14.56 -1.64
C ASN A 206 -11.70 14.33 -0.15
N LEU A 207 -12.27 15.34 0.51
CA LEU A 207 -12.69 15.28 1.92
C LEU A 207 -14.22 15.19 2.08
N VAL A 208 -14.93 14.94 0.98
CA VAL A 208 -16.40 14.87 0.96
C VAL A 208 -16.85 13.41 0.89
N ASP A 209 -16.44 12.69 -0.15
CA ASP A 209 -16.86 11.30 -0.40
C ASP A 209 -15.70 10.37 -0.85
N PRO A 210 -14.48 10.47 -0.27
CA PRO A 210 -13.39 9.58 -0.62
C PRO A 210 -13.78 8.11 -0.38
N PRO A 211 -13.35 7.17 -1.22
CA PRO A 211 -13.69 5.78 -1.05
C PRO A 211 -13.06 5.22 0.23
N GLU A 212 -13.89 4.54 1.02
CA GLU A 212 -13.47 3.81 2.21
C GLU A 212 -13.08 2.37 1.85
N ARG A 213 -11.83 1.97 2.12
CA ARG A 213 -11.31 0.63 1.82
C ARG A 213 -10.29 0.21 2.88
N ASN A 214 -9.93 -1.08 2.90
CA ASN A 214 -8.82 -1.59 3.73
C ASN A 214 -7.53 -1.84 2.92
N THR A 215 -7.62 -1.78 1.58
CA THR A 215 -6.51 -2.07 0.66
C THR A 215 -6.53 -1.07 -0.48
N ILE A 216 -5.36 -0.53 -0.83
CA ILE A 216 -5.20 0.41 -1.95
C ILE A 216 -3.86 0.18 -2.65
N GLY A 217 -3.85 0.16 -3.98
CA GLY A 217 -2.62 0.21 -4.75
C GLY A 217 -2.00 1.60 -4.67
N VAL A 218 -0.79 1.70 -4.13
CA VAL A 218 0.06 2.88 -4.31
C VAL A 218 0.46 2.92 -5.78
N PRO A 219 0.21 4.01 -6.53
CA PRO A 219 0.57 4.05 -7.94
C PRO A 219 2.07 3.87 -8.18
N THR A 220 2.42 3.18 -9.27
CA THR A 220 3.80 3.07 -9.78
C THR A 220 4.40 4.46 -9.97
N GLY A 221 5.53 4.71 -9.30
CA GLY A 221 6.21 6.00 -9.29
C GLY A 221 5.34 7.12 -8.72
N GLY A 222 4.48 6.83 -7.75
CA GLY A 222 3.50 7.76 -7.22
C GLY A 222 3.27 7.63 -5.71
N TRP A 223 2.14 8.15 -5.27
CA TRP A 223 1.78 8.19 -3.86
C TRP A 223 0.27 8.10 -3.64
N VAL A 224 -0.10 7.70 -2.44
CA VAL A 224 -1.48 7.73 -1.95
C VAL A 224 -1.52 8.34 -0.56
N ALA A 225 -2.48 9.23 -0.34
CA ALA A 225 -2.81 9.77 0.98
C ALA A 225 -4.10 9.10 1.48
N ILE A 226 -4.03 8.55 2.68
CA ILE A 226 -5.17 7.93 3.36
C ILE A 226 -5.41 8.57 4.73
N ARG A 227 -6.67 8.61 5.17
CA ARG A 227 -7.06 9.06 6.51
C ARG A 227 -7.87 8.01 7.24
N PHE A 228 -7.60 7.83 8.53
CA PHE A 228 -8.35 6.96 9.41
C PHE A 228 -8.29 7.45 10.85
N ARG A 229 -9.18 6.92 11.69
CA ARG A 229 -9.17 7.13 13.14
C ARG A 229 -8.63 5.87 13.81
N ALA A 230 -7.69 6.02 14.72
CA ALA A 230 -7.10 4.90 15.47
C ALA A 230 -7.98 4.50 16.68
N ASP A 231 -9.23 4.12 16.43
CA ASP A 231 -10.27 3.81 17.44
C ASP A 231 -10.50 2.31 17.68
N ASN A 232 -9.69 1.44 17.08
CA ASN A 232 -9.72 0.02 17.37
C ASN A 232 -8.59 -0.33 18.35
N PRO A 233 -8.91 -0.60 19.64
CA PRO A 233 -7.92 -0.92 20.66
C PRO A 233 -7.37 -2.34 20.47
N GLY A 234 -6.47 -2.48 19.51
CA GLY A 234 -5.67 -3.66 19.22
C GLY A 234 -4.44 -3.21 18.41
N LYS A 235 -3.23 -3.65 18.78
CA LYS A 235 -2.02 -3.29 18.01
C LYS A 235 -1.95 -4.15 16.75
N HIS A 236 -2.75 -3.79 15.74
CA HIS A 236 -2.73 -4.48 14.45
C HIS A 236 -1.48 -4.07 13.66
N ILE A 237 -0.61 -5.05 13.47
CA ILE A 237 0.63 -4.99 12.70
C ILE A 237 0.24 -4.85 11.23
N LYS A 238 0.81 -3.87 10.52
CA LYS A 238 0.85 -3.92 9.05
C LYS A 238 1.80 -5.03 8.64
N LEU A 239 1.26 -6.20 8.31
CA LEU A 239 1.97 -7.22 7.54
C LEU A 239 1.58 -6.99 6.08
N THR A 240 2.36 -6.20 5.35
CA THR A 240 2.35 -6.32 3.89
C THR A 240 3.04 -7.65 3.57
N LYS A 241 2.28 -8.60 3.01
CA LYS A 241 2.82 -9.79 2.38
C LYS A 241 3.63 -9.42 1.15
#